data_AF-A0A0M9DIH0-F1
#
_entry.id   AF-A0A0M9DIH0-F1
#
_cell.length_a   1.000
_cell.length_b   1.000
_cell.length_c   1.000
_cell.angle_alpha   90.00
_cell.angle_beta   90.00
_cell.angle_gamma   90.00
#
_symmetry.space_group_name_H-M   'P 1'
#
loop_
_entity.id
_entity.type
_entity.pdbx_description
1 polymer ?
#
loop_
_entity_poly.entity_id
_entity_poly.type
_entity_poly.pdbx_seq_one_letter_code
_entity_poly.pdbx_strand_id
1 'polypeptide(L)'
;MLVHNRGNYTRIANDVKVIPGANTLTDDDFKAFTKHPMMKTLINHGEIVIPEGQTIVNAVSLKDLNADDAIELVKDTFSIEYLEHFKLDESRKTVLAAIEAQIAEIQGE
;
A
#
# COMPACT_ATOMS: atom_id res chain seq x y z
N MET A 1 -5.65 -4.42 7.51
CA MET A 1 -5.31 -5.08 6.23
C MET A 1 -4.51 -4.12 5.35
N LEU A 2 -3.49 -4.63 4.65
CA LEU A 2 -2.65 -3.80 3.75
C LEU A 2 -3.21 -3.91 2.32
N VAL A 3 -3.51 -2.77 1.72
CA VAL A 3 -4.01 -2.67 0.34
C VAL A 3 -3.06 -1.81 -0.46
N HIS A 4 -2.58 -2.34 -1.57
CA HIS A 4 -1.70 -1.62 -2.47
C HIS A 4 -2.49 -1.13 -3.69
N ASN A 5 -2.56 0.19 -3.87
CA ASN A 5 -3.06 0.79 -5.10
C ASN A 5 -1.90 1.11 -6.04
N ARG A 6 -1.70 0.27 -7.06
CA ARG A 6 -0.70 0.45 -8.13
C ARG A 6 -1.12 1.49 -9.18
N GLY A 7 -2.32 2.06 -9.04
CA GLY A 7 -2.85 3.09 -9.92
C GLY A 7 -2.34 4.48 -9.56
N ASN A 8 -2.29 5.37 -10.55
CA ASN A 8 -1.85 6.76 -10.40
C ASN A 8 -2.88 7.69 -9.73
N TYR A 9 -4.05 7.17 -9.36
CA TYR A 9 -5.17 7.97 -8.88
C TYR A 9 -5.66 7.51 -7.52
N THR A 10 -6.09 8.47 -6.70
CA THR A 10 -6.84 8.16 -5.48
C THR A 10 -8.20 7.57 -5.86
N ARG A 11 -8.53 6.42 -5.29
CA ARG A 11 -9.84 5.76 -5.45
C ARG A 11 -10.68 6.03 -4.20
N ILE A 12 -11.88 6.57 -4.39
CA ILE A 12 -12.83 6.83 -3.31
C ILE A 12 -14.08 5.99 -3.56
N ALA A 13 -14.48 5.20 -2.58
CA ALA A 13 -15.75 4.48 -2.61
C ALA A 13 -16.32 4.34 -1.21
N ASN A 14 -17.61 4.68 -1.05
CA ASN A 14 -18.33 4.58 0.23
C ASN A 14 -17.56 5.19 1.41
N ASP A 15 -17.10 6.44 1.24
CA ASP A 15 -16.32 7.21 2.21
C ASP A 15 -14.93 6.63 2.56
N VAL A 16 -14.52 5.53 1.92
CA VAL A 16 -13.17 4.97 2.04
C VAL A 16 -12.30 5.51 0.91
N LYS A 17 -11.16 6.10 1.29
CA LYS A 17 -10.15 6.67 0.39
C LYS A 17 -8.94 5.76 0.34
N VAL A 18 -8.58 5.32 -0.86
CA VAL A 18 -7.37 4.54 -1.15
C VAL A 18 -6.47 5.39 -2.03
N ILE A 19 -5.36 5.87 -1.47
CA ILE A 19 -4.35 6.66 -2.19
C ILE A 19 -3.42 5.74 -3.00
N PRO A 20 -2.71 6.25 -4.02
CA PRO A 20 -1.64 5.49 -4.67
C PRO A 20 -0.62 4.96 -3.65
N GLY A 21 -0.23 3.70 -3.82
CA GLY A 21 0.69 2.99 -2.95
C GLY A 21 0.06 2.20 -1.81
N ALA A 22 0.81 2.05 -0.71
CA ALA A 22 0.37 1.28 0.45
C ALA A 22 -0.69 2.03 1.28
N ASN A 23 -1.77 1.33 1.61
CA ASN A 23 -2.85 1.82 2.46
C ASN A 23 -3.16 0.79 3.53
N THR A 24 -3.37 1.24 4.75
CA THR A 24 -3.93 0.39 5.81
C THR A 24 -5.43 0.64 5.92
N LEU A 25 -6.22 -0.41 5.65
CA LEU A 25 -7.68 -0.39 5.78
C LEU A 25 -8.14 -1.43 6.80
N THR A 26 -9.27 -1.18 7.46
CA THR A 26 -9.96 -2.22 8.21
C THR A 26 -10.69 -3.17 7.26
N ASP A 27 -11.08 -4.35 7.74
CA ASP A 27 -11.81 -5.32 6.93
C ASP A 27 -13.18 -4.79 6.51
N ASP A 28 -13.81 -3.98 7.37
CA ASP A 28 -15.10 -3.36 7.10
C ASP A 28 -14.97 -2.24 6.08
N ASP A 29 -13.91 -1.41 6.17
CA ASP A 29 -13.61 -0.39 5.16
C ASP A 29 -13.32 -1.04 3.79
N PHE A 30 -12.59 -2.15 3.76
CA PHE A 30 -12.32 -2.83 2.51
C PHE A 30 -13.58 -3.48 1.91
N LYS A 31 -14.44 -4.08 2.74
CA LYS A 31 -15.76 -4.56 2.28
C LYS A 31 -16.61 -3.40 1.75
N ALA A 32 -16.59 -2.25 2.42
CA ALA A 32 -17.29 -1.05 1.96
C ALA A 32 -16.72 -0.55 0.62
N PHE A 33 -15.40 -0.48 0.48
CA PHE A 33 -14.71 -0.08 -0.75
C PHE A 33 -15.03 -1.03 -1.92
N THR A 34 -14.96 -2.34 -1.69
CA THR A 34 -15.23 -3.38 -2.70
C THR A 34 -16.70 -3.60 -2.99
N LYS A 35 -17.64 -3.02 -2.21
CA LYS A 35 -19.07 -3.07 -2.51
C LYS A 35 -19.38 -2.38 -3.84
N HIS A 36 -18.58 -1.40 -4.24
CA HIS A 36 -18.76 -0.71 -5.52
C HIS A 36 -18.23 -1.57 -6.69
N PRO A 37 -19.04 -1.88 -7.73
CA PRO A 37 -18.64 -2.78 -8.83
C PRO A 37 -17.37 -2.35 -9.57
N MET A 38 -17.15 -1.04 -9.69
CA MET A 38 -15.93 -0.50 -10.29
C MET A 38 -14.68 -0.92 -9.50
N MET A 39 -14.72 -0.87 -8.16
CA MET A 39 -13.55 -1.21 -7.33
C MET A 39 -13.21 -2.70 -7.42
N LYS A 40 -14.21 -3.57 -7.56
CA LYS A 40 -13.97 -5.00 -7.88
C LYS A 40 -13.25 -5.18 -9.21
N THR A 41 -13.59 -4.37 -10.21
CA THR A 41 -12.93 -4.41 -11.52
C THR A 41 -11.47 -3.97 -11.41
N LEU A 42 -11.17 -2.96 -10.58
CA LEU A 42 -9.79 -2.51 -10.32
C LEU A 42 -8.96 -3.58 -9.60
N ILE A 43 -9.56 -4.35 -8.69
CA ILE A 43 -8.90 -5.50 -8.06
C ILE A 43 -8.62 -6.60 -9.09
N ASN A 44 -9.62 -6.94 -9.92
CA ASN A 44 -9.47 -7.96 -10.96
C ASN A 44 -8.43 -7.58 -12.03
N HIS A 45 -8.25 -6.28 -12.29
CA HIS A 45 -7.22 -5.76 -13.18
C HIS A 45 -5.84 -5.62 -12.53
N GLY A 46 -5.70 -5.95 -11.24
CA GLY A 46 -4.44 -5.84 -10.51
C GLY A 46 -4.01 -4.40 -10.21
N GLU A 47 -4.91 -3.43 -10.34
CA GLU A 47 -4.65 -2.03 -9.95
C GLU A 47 -4.75 -1.89 -8.42
N ILE A 48 -5.69 -2.59 -7.79
CA ILE A 48 -5.78 -2.71 -6.34
C ILE A 48 -5.37 -4.13 -5.95
N VAL A 49 -4.15 -4.27 -5.43
CA VAL A 49 -3.56 -5.55 -5.06
C VAL A 49 -3.63 -5.74 -3.55
N ILE A 50 -4.09 -6.93 -3.17
CA ILE A 50 -3.90 -7.48 -1.83
C ILE A 50 -2.80 -8.54 -1.98
N PRO A 51 -1.63 -8.41 -1.35
CA PRO A 51 -0.54 -9.37 -1.52
C PRO A 51 -1.00 -10.82 -1.27
N GLU A 52 -0.60 -11.76 -2.13
CA GLU A 52 -1.13 -13.13 -2.14
C GLU A 52 -0.87 -13.87 -0.81
N GLY A 53 -1.91 -14.57 -0.31
CA GLY A 53 -1.94 -15.24 1.00
C GLY A 53 -2.87 -14.58 2.02
N GLN A 54 -3.44 -13.42 1.69
CA GLN A 54 -4.28 -12.62 2.59
C GLN A 54 -5.75 -13.02 2.50
N THR A 55 -6.15 -13.95 3.37
CA THR A 55 -7.53 -13.94 3.89
C THR A 55 -7.64 -12.80 4.89
N ILE A 56 -8.86 -12.26 5.05
CA ILE A 56 -9.35 -11.12 5.85
C ILE A 56 -8.65 -10.86 7.22
N VAL A 57 -7.84 -11.77 7.76
CA VAL A 57 -7.38 -11.76 9.15
C VAL A 57 -5.97 -11.20 9.42
N ASN A 58 -5.11 -10.93 8.43
CA ASN A 58 -3.73 -10.53 8.71
C ASN A 58 -3.32 -9.23 7.99
N ALA A 59 -3.10 -8.17 8.77
CA ALA A 59 -2.44 -6.95 8.30
C ALA A 59 -0.95 -7.25 8.05
N VAL A 60 -0.48 -7.06 6.82
CA VAL A 60 0.92 -7.31 6.45
C VAL A 60 1.83 -6.15 6.87
N SER A 61 2.90 -6.49 7.56
CA SER A 61 4.05 -5.63 7.80
C SER A 61 5.03 -5.80 6.63
N LEU A 62 5.87 -4.79 6.32
CA LEU A 62 6.94 -4.96 5.31
C LEU A 62 7.80 -6.21 5.55
N LYS A 63 7.89 -6.67 6.80
CA LYS A 63 8.60 -7.88 7.23
C LYS A 63 8.10 -9.17 6.57
N ASP A 64 6.84 -9.22 6.14
CA ASP A 64 6.26 -10.40 5.50
C ASP A 64 6.52 -10.42 3.99
N LEU A 65 7.04 -9.33 3.42
CA LEU A 65 7.45 -9.22 2.02
C LEU A 65 8.94 -9.54 1.87
N ASN A 66 9.32 -10.12 0.73
CA ASN A 66 10.73 -10.19 0.35
C ASN A 66 11.28 -8.76 0.11
N ALA A 67 12.61 -8.61 0.03
CA ALA A 67 13.21 -7.28 -0.06
C ALA A 67 12.82 -6.52 -1.34
N ASP A 68 12.65 -7.23 -2.45
CA ASP A 68 12.34 -6.62 -3.75
C ASP A 68 10.88 -6.14 -3.81
N ASP A 69 9.94 -6.96 -3.35
CA ASP A 69 8.51 -6.61 -3.25
C ASP A 69 8.29 -5.45 -2.26
N ALA A 70 9.06 -5.43 -1.15
CA ALA A 70 9.03 -4.32 -0.20
C ALA A 70 9.53 -3.02 -0.84
N ILE A 71 10.60 -3.08 -1.65
CA ILE A 71 11.13 -1.92 -2.38
C ILE A 71 10.13 -1.43 -3.43
N GLU A 72 9.47 -2.33 -4.17
CA GLU A 72 8.43 -1.96 -5.13
C GLU A 72 7.25 -1.26 -4.44
N LEU A 73 6.75 -1.81 -3.33
CA LEU A 73 5.69 -1.19 -2.53
C LEU A 73 6.09 0.21 -2.02
N VAL A 74 7.33 0.37 -1.57
CA VAL A 74 7.85 1.64 -1.09
C VAL A 74 7.86 2.68 -2.21
N LYS A 75 8.34 2.34 -3.42
CA LYS A 75 8.37 3.24 -4.58
C LYS A 75 6.97 3.67 -5.04
N ASP A 76 6.00 2.80 -4.91
CA ASP A 76 4.62 3.12 -5.26
C ASP A 76 3.91 3.93 -4.15
N THR A 77 4.50 4.04 -2.96
CA THR A 77 3.93 4.76 -1.81
C THR A 77 4.28 6.25 -1.83
N PHE A 78 3.26 7.09 -1.96
CA PHE A 78 3.39 8.56 -1.97
C PHE A 78 2.94 9.24 -0.66
N SER A 79 2.59 8.45 0.37
CA SER A 79 2.30 8.99 1.70
C SER A 79 3.54 8.97 2.59
N ILE A 80 4.00 10.17 2.96
CA ILE A 80 5.14 10.34 3.87
C ILE A 80 4.87 9.66 5.23
N GLU A 81 3.65 9.79 5.77
CA GLU A 81 3.26 9.17 7.05
C GLU A 81 3.43 7.64 7.02
N TYR A 82 3.03 6.99 5.93
CA TYR A 82 3.21 5.55 5.78
C TYR A 82 4.68 5.16 5.59
N LEU A 83 5.46 5.95 4.84
CA LEU A 83 6.88 5.73 4.65
C LEU A 83 7.67 5.89 5.98
N GLU A 84 7.30 6.85 6.82
CA GLU A 84 7.87 7.02 8.15
C GLU A 84 7.53 5.83 9.07
N HIS A 85 6.28 5.35 9.03
CA HIS A 85 5.89 4.14 9.74
C HIS A 85 6.68 2.90 9.29
N PHE A 86 6.86 2.74 7.98
CA PHE A 86 7.69 1.68 7.41
C PHE A 86 9.14 1.75 7.87
N LYS A 87 9.69 2.96 7.99
CA LYS A 87 11.05 3.19 8.49
C LYS A 87 11.23 2.72 9.94
N LEU A 88 10.21 2.87 10.78
CA LEU A 88 10.25 2.46 12.19
C LEU A 88 10.26 0.93 12.35
N ASP A 89 9.57 0.21 11.46
CA ASP A 89 9.44 -1.24 11.54
C ASP A 89 10.49 -2.00 10.72
N GLU A 90 11.22 -1.35 9.82
CA GLU A 90 12.18 -1.98 8.92
C GLU A 90 13.62 -1.97 9.44
N SER A 91 14.36 -3.06 9.19
CA SER A 91 15.77 -3.20 9.58
C SER A 91 16.71 -3.52 8.40
N ARG A 92 16.15 -3.91 7.25
CA ARG A 92 16.90 -4.21 6.03
C ARG A 92 17.39 -2.91 5.40
N LYS A 93 18.72 -2.76 5.34
CA LYS A 93 19.37 -1.54 4.81
C LYS A 93 18.91 -1.15 3.40
N THR A 94 18.67 -2.13 2.53
CA THR A 94 18.23 -1.89 1.15
C THR A 94 16.82 -1.31 1.08
N VAL A 95 15.91 -1.79 1.93
CA VAL A 95 14.53 -1.29 2.02
C VAL A 95 14.50 0.09 2.68
N LEU A 96 15.28 0.31 3.74
CA LEU A 96 15.43 1.63 4.37
C LEU A 96 15.95 2.68 3.39
N ALA A 97 16.95 2.34 2.58
CA ALA A 97 17.47 3.24 1.54
C ALA A 97 16.41 3.58 0.48
N ALA A 98 15.57 2.62 0.09
CA ALA A 98 14.46 2.87 -0.81
C ALA A 98 13.40 3.79 -0.18
N ILE A 99 13.11 3.63 1.12
CA ILE A 99 12.16 4.49 1.85
C ILE A 99 12.68 5.92 1.90
N GLU A 100 13.95 6.12 2.24
CA GLU A 100 14.57 7.45 2.29
C GLU A 100 14.62 8.11 0.91
N ALA A 101 14.95 7.35 -0.14
CA ALA A 101 14.95 7.86 -1.52
C ALA A 101 13.55 8.30 -1.95
N GLN A 102 12.51 7.52 -1.62
CA GLN A 102 11.13 7.86 -1.94
C GLN A 102 10.66 9.12 -1.18
N ILE A 103 11.00 9.26 0.10
CA ILE A 103 10.67 10.46 0.88
C ILE A 103 11.33 11.70 0.26
N ALA A 104 12.61 11.61 -0.13
CA ALA A 104 13.33 12.70 -0.80
C ALA A 104 12.66 13.07 -2.14
N GLU A 105 12.29 12.08 -2.95
CA GLU A 105 11.60 12.30 -4.23
C GLU A 105 10.25 13.02 -4.04
N ILE A 106 9.47 12.65 -3.02
CA ILE A 106 8.19 13.31 -2.71
C ILE A 106 8.42 14.75 -2.20
N GLN A 107 9.48 14.98 -1.43
CA GLN A 107 9.82 16.30 -0.89
C GLN A 107 10.51 17.23 -1.92
N GLY A 108 10.95 16.67 -3.05
CA GLY A 108 11.56 17.40 -4.15
C GLY A 108 13.05 17.72 -3.95
N GLU A 109 13.76 16.91 -3.15
CA GLU A 109 15.23 16.91 -3.03
C GLU A 109 15.88 15.99 -4.07
#